data_AF-A0A928B553-F1
#
_entry.id   AF-A0A928B553-F1
#
_cell.length_a   1.000
_cell.length_b   1.000
_cell.length_c   1.000
_cell.angle_alpha   90.00
_cell.angle_beta   90.00
_cell.angle_gamma   90.00
#
_symmetry.space_group_name_H-M   'P 1'
#
loop_
_entity.id
_entity.type
_entity.pdbx_description
1 polymer ?
#
loop_
_entity_poly.entity_id
_entity_poly.type
_entity_poly.pdbx_seq_one_letter_code
_entity_poly.pdbx_strand_id
1 'polypeptide(L)' 'AIVAKLVELGIAQDRLTAVGKGQNSPIADNNTDEGRAKNRRVEFVKK' A
#
# COMPACT_ATOMS: atom_id res chain seq x y z
N ALA A 1 -8.33 -7.31 -2.45
CA ALA A 1 -7.90 -6.08 -1.74
C ALA A 1 -7.19 -6.48 -0.44
N ILE A 2 -6.09 -5.80 -0.04
CA ILE A 2 -5.27 -6.23 1.11
C ILE A 2 -6.02 -6.13 2.44
N VAL A 3 -6.78 -5.05 2.69
CA VAL A 3 -7.54 -4.89 3.93
C VAL A 3 -8.52 -6.04 4.15
N ALA A 4 -9.28 -6.42 3.12
CA ALA A 4 -10.21 -7.55 3.21
C ALA A 4 -9.48 -8.85 3.60
N LYS A 5 -8.29 -9.09 3.05
CA LYS A 5 -7.51 -10.29 3.40
C LYS A 5 -7.01 -10.27 4.84
N LEU A 6 -6.64 -9.11 5.37
CA LEU A 6 -6.22 -8.97 6.76
C LEU A 6 -7.39 -9.17 7.74
N VAL A 7 -8.60 -8.75 7.36
CA VAL A 7 -9.82 -9.02 8.12
C VAL A 7 -10.14 -10.52 8.13
N GLU A 8 -10.01 -11.21 7.00
CA GLU A 8 -10.13 -12.68 6.94
C GLU A 8 -9.10 -13.39 7.84
N LEU A 9 -7.90 -12.82 7.99
CA LEU A 9 -6.86 -13.34 8.87
C LEU A 9 -7.08 -12.99 10.36
N GLY A 10 -8.19 -12.33 10.69
CA GLY A 10 -8.61 -12.04 12.07
C GLY A 10 -8.21 -10.67 12.60
N ILE A 11 -7.70 -9.76 11.76
CA ILE A 11 -7.45 -8.37 12.18
C ILE A 11 -8.77 -7.60 12.16
N ALA A 12 -9.13 -7.02 13.30
CA ALA A 12 -10.33 -6.21 13.43
C ALA A 12 -10.29 -5.01 12.45
N GLN A 13 -11.38 -4.81 11.70
CA GLN A 13 -11.46 -3.85 10.59
C GLN A 13 -11.30 -2.40 11.06
N ASP A 14 -11.77 -2.08 12.25
CA ASP A 14 -11.64 -0.79 12.93
C ASP A 14 -10.18 -0.35 13.17
N ARG A 15 -9.24 -1.30 13.19
CA ARG A 15 -7.79 -1.03 13.32
C ARG A 15 -7.11 -0.73 11.99
N LEU A 16 -7.81 -0.85 10.86
CA LEU A 16 -7.25 -0.75 9.52
C LEU A 16 -7.83 0.44 8.76
N THR A 17 -6.98 1.19 8.07
CA THR A 17 -7.41 2.26 7.14
C THR A 17 -6.64 2.11 5.85
N ALA A 18 -7.35 1.89 4.73
CA ALA A 18 -6.74 1.89 3.41
C ALA A 18 -6.58 3.33 2.90
N VAL A 19 -5.35 3.70 2.53
CA VAL A 19 -5.06 5.00 1.89
C VAL A 19 -4.29 4.75 0.60
N GLY A 20 -4.86 5.18 -0.54
CA GLY A 20 -4.18 5.15 -1.82
C GLY A 20 -3.35 6.41 -2.03
N LYS A 21 -2.01 6.29 -2.06
CA LYS A 21 -1.12 7.43 -2.30
C LYS A 21 -0.78 7.69 -3.78
N GLY A 22 -1.19 6.80 -4.68
CA GLY A 22 -0.97 6.97 -6.12
C GLY A 22 0.50 7.26 -6.46
N GLN A 23 0.73 8.23 -7.34
CA GLN A 23 2.07 8.66 -7.75
C GLN A 23 2.69 9.73 -6.83
N ASN A 24 2.00 10.15 -5.75
CA ASN A 24 2.37 11.29 -4.93
C ASN A 24 3.45 10.97 -3.88
N SER A 25 3.90 9.71 -3.79
CA SER A 25 5.02 9.29 -2.93
C SER A 25 5.83 8.17 -3.59
N PRO A 26 6.54 8.47 -4.69
CA PRO A 26 7.39 7.49 -5.35
C PRO A 26 8.64 7.23 -4.51
N ILE A 27 9.08 5.98 -4.44
CA ILE A 27 10.39 5.62 -3.86
C ILE A 27 11.47 5.44 -4.92
N ALA A 28 11.05 5.36 -6.18
CA ALA A 28 11.91 5.27 -7.35
C ALA A 28 11.31 6.10 -8.48
N ASP A 29 12.10 6.35 -9.52
CA ASP A 29 11.66 7.13 -10.69
C ASP A 29 10.39 6.53 -11.33
N ASN A 30 9.35 7.33 -11.53
CA ASN A 30 8.12 6.88 -12.21
C ASN A 30 8.30 6.72 -13.73
N ASN A 31 9.38 7.27 -14.30
CA ASN A 31 9.60 7.28 -15.73
C ASN A 31 10.18 5.96 -16.25
N THR A 32 10.85 5.18 -15.39
CA THR A 32 11.40 3.86 -15.76
C THR A 32 10.46 2.72 -15.39
N ASP A 33 10.50 1.62 -16.16
CA ASP A 33 9.69 0.43 -15.85
C ASP A 33 10.08 -0.19 -14.51
N GLU A 34 11.38 -0.21 -14.20
CA GLU A 34 11.93 -0.70 -12.95
C GLU A 34 11.47 0.16 -11.77
N GLY A 35 11.47 1.48 -11.92
CA GLY A 35 11.03 2.39 -10.88
C GLY A 35 9.52 2.35 -10.65
N ARG A 36 8.72 2.22 -11.71
CA ARG A 36 7.27 1.91 -11.59
C ARG A 36 7.02 0.59 -10.88
N ALA A 37 7.81 -0.44 -11.18
CA ALA A 37 7.69 -1.74 -10.51
C ALA A 37 7.98 -1.63 -9.02
N LYS A 38 9.02 -0.87 -8.62
CA LYS A 38 9.31 -0.57 -7.22
C LYS A 38 8.21 0.25 -6.54
N ASN A 39 7.56 1.16 -7.27
CA ASN A 39 6.49 1.99 -6.72
C ASN A 39 5.16 1.24 -6.49
N ARG A 40 4.93 0.09 -7.15
CA ARG A 40 3.77 -0.77 -6.92
C ARG A 40 3.93 -1.58 -5.61
N ARG A 41 3.73 -0.93 -4.46
CA ARG A 41 3.87 -1.55 -3.14
C ARG A 41 2.75 -1.20 -2.19
N VAL A 42 2.67 -1.98 -1.11
CA VAL A 42 1.78 -1.71 0.04
C VAL A 42 2.66 -1.51 1.27
N GLU A 43 2.38 -0.45 2.03
CA GLU A 43 3.09 -0.12 3.26
C GLU A 43 2.13 -0.18 4.45
N PHE A 44 2.65 -0.63 5.59
CA PHE A 44 1.95 -0.61 6.87
C PHE A 44 2.56 0.49 7.74
N VAL A 45 1.76 1.51 8.07
CA VAL A 45 2.21 2.64 8.88
C VAL A 45 1.39 2.65 10.17
N LYS A 46 2.08 2.65 11.32
CA LYS A 46 1.46 2.85 12.63
C LYS A 46 1.33 4.36 12.88
N LYS A 47 0.15 4.82 13.29
CA LYS A 47 -0.03 6.18 13.82
C LYS A 47 0.68 6.34 15.16
#